data_AF-A0A2V1GUY5-F1
#
_entry.id   AF-A0A2V1GUY5-F1
#
_cell.length_a   1.000
_cell.length_b   1.000
_cell.length_c   1.000
_cell.angle_alpha   90.00
_cell.angle_beta   90.00
_cell.angle_gamma   90.00
#
_symmetry.space_group_name_H-M   'P 1'
#
loop_
_entity.id
_entity.type
_entity.pdbx_description
1 polymer ?
#
loop_
_entity_poly.entity_id
_entity_poly.type
_entity_poly.pdbx_seq_one_letter_code
_entity_poly.pdbx_strand_id
1 'polypeptide(L)'
;MIAGANAVYCGLDHFNARTRAANISFDNLNGLLNLAHQHQCQIFLTLNVVVVEQELPALFKLLNQLVNTAIDGAIVQDIGLFYLLKHYFPSLDVHASTQVTTHNAGQIGFVSQLNASRVNLSRELNLVEIAELSPIAHQHNMLIEVFVHTTLLKQFQSLLNQQEDAAELLHQHIKPTANNQYLKGL
;
A
#
# COMPACT_ATOMS: atom_id res chain seq x y z
N MET A 1 -4.74 2.48 14.13
CA MET A 1 -6.19 2.59 14.38
C MET A 1 -6.58 3.70 15.37
N ILE A 2 -6.19 3.66 16.65
CA ILE A 2 -6.59 4.69 17.64
C ILE A 2 -6.09 6.11 17.26
N ALA A 3 -4.96 6.19 16.56
CA ALA A 3 -4.38 7.44 16.05
C ALA A 3 -4.93 7.87 14.66
N GLY A 4 -6.06 7.34 14.20
CA GLY A 4 -6.73 7.75 12.96
C GLY A 4 -6.31 7.02 11.67
N ALA A 5 -5.44 6.02 11.75
CA ALA A 5 -5.07 5.21 10.58
C ALA A 5 -6.23 4.30 10.11
N ASN A 6 -6.50 4.29 8.81
CA ASN A 6 -7.52 3.47 8.13
C ASN A 6 -7.00 2.09 7.68
N ALA A 7 -5.69 1.88 7.69
CA ALA A 7 -5.04 0.59 7.47
C ALA A 7 -3.80 0.44 8.36
N VAL A 8 -3.47 -0.79 8.76
CA VAL A 8 -2.26 -1.13 9.53
C VAL A 8 -1.56 -2.31 8.88
N TYR A 9 -0.25 -2.14 8.68
CA TYR A 9 0.61 -3.14 8.06
C TYR A 9 1.47 -3.75 9.14
N CYS A 10 1.38 -5.05 9.32
CA CYS A 10 2.09 -5.72 10.41
C CYS A 10 2.61 -7.10 10.02
N GLY A 11 3.63 -7.55 10.75
CA GLY A 11 4.23 -8.86 10.59
C GLY A 11 3.84 -9.78 11.74
N LEU A 12 3.78 -11.09 11.45
CA LEU A 12 3.74 -12.13 12.48
C LEU A 12 5.15 -12.47 12.96
N ASP A 13 5.31 -13.46 13.83
CA ASP A 13 6.65 -13.85 14.32
C ASP A 13 7.61 -14.33 13.22
N HIS A 14 7.05 -14.82 12.10
CA HIS A 14 7.80 -15.36 10.97
C HIS A 14 7.38 -14.73 9.62
N PHE A 15 8.15 -15.02 8.56
CA PHE A 15 7.88 -14.67 7.16
C PHE A 15 7.74 -13.18 6.83
N ASN A 16 8.28 -12.28 7.67
CA ASN A 16 8.33 -10.85 7.37
C ASN A 16 9.76 -10.30 7.55
N ALA A 17 10.07 -9.25 6.81
CA ALA A 17 11.41 -8.67 6.80
C ALA A 17 11.76 -7.90 8.09
N ARG A 18 10.81 -7.65 8.99
CA ARG A 18 11.00 -6.82 10.20
C ARG A 18 11.19 -7.67 11.46
N THR A 19 12.19 -8.54 11.45
CA THR A 19 12.54 -9.41 12.60
C THR A 19 12.92 -8.67 13.89
N ARG A 20 13.23 -7.36 13.81
CA ARG A 20 13.59 -6.50 14.95
C ARG A 20 12.44 -5.63 15.47
N ALA A 21 11.27 -5.66 14.83
CA ALA A 21 10.08 -4.97 15.31
C ALA A 21 9.33 -5.85 16.31
N ALA A 22 8.49 -5.24 17.16
CA ALA A 22 7.54 -5.99 17.96
C ALA A 22 6.48 -6.61 17.03
N ASN A 23 6.71 -7.87 16.67
CA ASN A 23 5.79 -8.65 15.83
C ASN A 23 4.61 -9.17 16.67
N ILE A 24 3.52 -9.48 15.97
CA ILE A 24 2.29 -9.98 16.60
C ILE A 24 2.35 -11.51 16.57
N SER A 25 2.09 -12.15 17.71
CA SER A 25 1.89 -13.60 17.72
C SER A 25 0.57 -13.95 17.06
N PHE A 26 0.50 -15.12 16.42
CA PHE A 26 -0.73 -15.58 15.76
C PHE A 26 -1.93 -15.60 16.73
N ASP A 27 -1.72 -16.01 17.98
CA ASP A 27 -2.77 -16.07 19.01
C ASP A 27 -3.41 -14.71 19.30
N ASN A 28 -2.66 -13.62 19.14
CA ASN A 28 -3.13 -12.25 19.35
C ASN A 28 -3.78 -11.63 18.10
N LEU A 29 -3.63 -12.26 16.92
CA LEU A 29 -4.07 -11.71 15.64
C LEU A 29 -5.58 -11.46 15.61
N ASN A 30 -6.39 -12.43 16.04
CA ASN A 30 -7.85 -12.28 16.02
C ASN A 30 -8.36 -11.15 16.92
N GLY A 31 -7.71 -10.95 18.08
CA GLY A 31 -8.01 -9.82 18.96
C GLY A 31 -7.71 -8.49 18.28
N LEU A 32 -6.56 -8.39 17.59
CA LEU A 32 -6.18 -7.21 16.82
C LEU A 32 -7.15 -6.94 15.66
N LEU A 33 -7.53 -7.97 14.90
CA LEU A 33 -8.47 -7.85 13.78
C LEU A 33 -9.81 -7.30 14.24
N ASN A 34 -10.40 -7.91 15.28
CA ASN A 34 -11.67 -7.46 15.85
C ASN A 34 -11.60 -5.99 16.26
N LEU A 35 -10.53 -5.61 16.96
CA LEU A 35 -10.30 -4.25 17.41
C LEU A 35 -10.16 -3.30 16.20
N ALA A 36 -9.34 -3.65 15.21
CA ALA A 36 -9.12 -2.84 14.01
C ALA A 36 -10.42 -2.60 13.22
N HIS A 37 -11.18 -3.65 12.95
CA HIS A 37 -12.42 -3.58 12.17
C HIS A 37 -13.53 -2.82 12.90
N GLN A 38 -13.60 -2.85 14.23
CA GLN A 38 -14.49 -1.99 15.02
C GLN A 38 -14.23 -0.49 14.77
N HIS A 39 -12.99 -0.13 14.43
CA HIS A 39 -12.60 1.22 14.06
C HIS A 39 -12.47 1.43 12.54
N GLN A 40 -13.06 0.55 11.73
CA GLN A 40 -13.01 0.61 10.26
C GLN A 40 -11.57 0.65 9.73
N CYS A 41 -10.64 0.00 10.43
CA CYS A 41 -9.23 -0.07 10.09
C CYS A 41 -8.92 -1.44 9.51
N GLN A 42 -8.35 -1.48 8.30
CA GLN A 42 -7.96 -2.71 7.64
C GLN A 42 -6.60 -3.22 8.16
N ILE A 43 -6.41 -4.55 8.19
CA ILE A 43 -5.17 -5.19 8.60
C ILE A 43 -4.58 -5.97 7.44
N PHE A 44 -3.36 -5.60 7.05
CA PHE A 44 -2.59 -6.29 6.03
C PHE A 44 -1.35 -6.93 6.64
N LEU A 45 -1.19 -8.24 6.42
CA LEU A 45 -0.03 -8.97 6.92
C LEU A 45 1.12 -8.95 5.92
N THR A 46 2.31 -8.58 6.37
CA THR A 46 3.51 -8.67 5.55
C THR A 46 4.02 -10.11 5.52
N LEU A 47 4.04 -10.71 4.33
CA LEU A 47 4.71 -11.97 4.00
C LEU A 47 5.83 -11.70 2.97
N ASN A 48 6.68 -10.72 3.30
CA ASN A 48 7.59 -10.03 2.38
C ASN A 48 9.04 -10.47 2.54
N VAL A 49 9.26 -11.78 2.60
CA VAL A 49 10.60 -12.41 2.56
C VAL A 49 10.68 -13.36 1.38
N VAL A 50 11.91 -13.64 0.93
CA VAL A 50 12.17 -14.77 0.05
C VAL A 50 12.03 -16.04 0.87
N VAL A 51 11.22 -16.99 0.38
CA VAL A 51 10.93 -18.25 1.08
C VAL A 51 11.82 -19.32 0.50
N VAL A 52 12.57 -20.03 1.35
CA VAL A 52 13.38 -21.18 0.90
C VAL A 52 12.60 -22.49 1.02
N GLU A 53 12.94 -23.48 0.19
CA GLU A 53 12.21 -24.76 0.05
C GLU A 53 11.82 -25.42 1.39
N GLN A 54 12.78 -25.50 2.32
CA GLN A 54 12.59 -26.11 3.64
C GLN A 54 11.58 -25.38 4.55
N GLU A 55 11.24 -24.12 4.24
CA GLU A 55 10.26 -23.33 4.98
C GLU A 55 8.82 -23.50 4.42
N LEU A 56 8.67 -24.09 3.23
CA LEU A 56 7.35 -24.28 2.61
C LEU A 56 6.35 -24.99 3.52
N PRO A 57 6.67 -26.09 4.24
CA PRO A 57 5.71 -26.73 5.14
C PRO A 57 5.19 -25.79 6.23
N ALA A 58 6.06 -24.95 6.79
CA ALA A 58 5.69 -23.98 7.81
C ALA A 58 4.85 -22.83 7.22
N LEU A 59 5.20 -22.37 6.02
CA LEU A 59 4.43 -21.35 5.30
C LEU A 59 3.02 -21.85 4.96
N PHE A 60 2.88 -23.07 4.41
CA PHE A 60 1.57 -23.65 4.11
C PHE A 60 0.72 -23.82 5.37
N LYS A 61 1.32 -24.21 6.51
CA LYS A 61 0.62 -24.26 7.78
C LYS A 61 0.08 -22.87 8.16
N LEU A 62 0.91 -21.84 8.06
CA LEU A 62 0.52 -20.47 8.34
C LEU A 62 -0.60 -19.98 7.42
N LEU A 63 -0.46 -20.16 6.10
CA LEU A 63 -1.47 -19.74 5.11
C LEU A 63 -2.82 -20.41 5.34
N ASN A 64 -2.83 -21.71 5.66
CA ASN A 64 -4.05 -22.42 6.04
C ASN A 64 -4.71 -21.86 7.30
N GLN A 65 -3.93 -21.34 8.25
CA GLN A 65 -4.51 -20.66 9.41
C GLN A 65 -5.05 -19.28 9.01
N LEU A 66 -4.31 -18.52 8.21
CA LEU A 66 -4.68 -17.16 7.80
C LEU A 66 -5.95 -17.08 6.96
N VAL A 67 -6.23 -18.05 6.08
CA VAL A 67 -7.49 -18.07 5.31
C VAL A 67 -8.74 -18.19 6.18
N ASN A 68 -8.59 -18.64 7.43
CA ASN A 68 -9.69 -18.72 8.40
C ASN A 68 -9.78 -17.49 9.30
N THR A 69 -8.98 -16.45 9.04
CA THR A 69 -9.01 -15.17 9.75
C THR A 69 -9.65 -14.10 8.88
N ALA A 70 -9.97 -12.95 9.48
CA ALA A 70 -10.54 -11.80 8.78
C ALA A 70 -9.46 -10.84 8.23
N ILE A 71 -8.22 -11.27 8.00
CA ILE A 71 -7.19 -10.37 7.43
C ILE A 71 -7.67 -9.78 6.09
N ASP A 72 -7.35 -8.52 5.86
CA ASP A 72 -7.77 -7.81 4.66
C ASP A 72 -6.85 -8.11 3.46
N GLY A 73 -5.66 -8.62 3.70
CA GLY A 73 -4.76 -9.09 2.64
C GLY A 73 -3.34 -9.41 3.11
N ALA A 74 -2.55 -9.94 2.19
CA ALA A 74 -1.14 -10.27 2.39
C ALA A 74 -0.24 -9.47 1.44
N ILE A 75 0.85 -8.90 1.98
CA ILE A 75 1.83 -8.11 1.22
C ILE A 75 3.05 -8.99 0.94
N VAL A 76 3.27 -9.33 -0.32
CA VAL A 76 4.17 -10.41 -0.74
C VAL A 76 5.33 -9.88 -1.58
N GLN A 77 6.50 -10.49 -1.40
CA GLN A 77 7.68 -10.25 -2.25
C GLN A 77 7.96 -11.43 -3.20
N ASP A 78 7.90 -12.65 -2.68
CA ASP A 78 8.38 -13.84 -3.37
C ASP A 78 7.45 -14.26 -4.53
N ILE A 79 8.03 -14.44 -5.73
CA ILE A 79 7.28 -14.81 -6.95
C ILE A 79 6.68 -16.22 -6.83
N GLY A 80 7.36 -17.14 -6.14
CA GLY A 80 6.83 -18.46 -5.83
C GLY A 80 5.61 -18.36 -4.91
N LEU A 81 5.66 -17.52 -3.88
CA LEU A 81 4.52 -17.27 -3.00
C LEU A 81 3.33 -16.65 -3.74
N PHE A 82 3.54 -15.70 -4.64
CA PHE A 82 2.47 -15.22 -5.51
C PHE A 82 1.78 -16.36 -6.27
N TYR A 83 2.56 -17.24 -6.89
CA TYR A 83 2.04 -18.42 -7.59
C TYR A 83 1.24 -19.31 -6.62
N LEU A 84 1.76 -19.59 -5.43
CA LEU A 84 1.08 -20.44 -4.44
C LEU A 84 -0.25 -19.83 -3.97
N LEU A 85 -0.27 -18.54 -3.65
CA LEU A 85 -1.49 -17.85 -3.20
C LEU A 85 -2.56 -17.87 -4.29
N LYS A 86 -2.19 -17.54 -5.53
CA LYS A 86 -3.11 -17.57 -6.67
C LYS A 86 -3.77 -18.93 -6.88
N HIS A 87 -3.03 -20.03 -6.72
CA HIS A 87 -3.53 -21.37 -7.06
C HIS A 87 -4.17 -22.11 -5.88
N TYR A 88 -3.67 -21.91 -4.65
CA TYR A 88 -4.08 -22.68 -3.48
C TYR A 88 -4.83 -21.86 -2.43
N PHE A 89 -4.66 -20.54 -2.42
CA PHE A 89 -5.30 -19.63 -1.45
C PHE A 89 -5.98 -18.42 -2.13
N PRO A 90 -6.82 -18.61 -3.17
CA PRO A 90 -7.34 -17.53 -4.00
C PRO A 90 -8.27 -16.55 -3.27
N SER A 91 -8.71 -16.88 -2.05
CA SER A 91 -9.52 -16.01 -1.21
C SER A 91 -8.71 -14.94 -0.48
N LEU A 92 -7.39 -15.08 -0.40
CA LEU A 92 -6.53 -14.05 0.19
C LEU A 92 -6.27 -12.96 -0.84
N ASP A 93 -6.59 -11.72 -0.46
CA ASP A 93 -6.20 -10.54 -1.24
C ASP A 93 -4.67 -10.39 -1.18
N VAL A 94 -4.04 -10.13 -2.33
CA VAL A 94 -2.57 -10.09 -2.44
C VAL A 94 -2.09 -8.75 -2.95
N HIS A 95 -1.19 -8.13 -2.19
CA HIS A 95 -0.52 -6.89 -2.55
C HIS A 95 0.94 -7.16 -2.88
N ALA A 96 1.44 -6.56 -3.94
CA ALA A 96 2.86 -6.61 -4.26
C ALA A 96 3.66 -5.63 -3.39
N SER A 97 4.56 -6.17 -2.57
CA SER A 97 5.44 -5.40 -1.71
C SER A 97 6.35 -4.45 -2.50
N THR A 98 6.80 -3.36 -1.88
CA THR A 98 7.87 -2.53 -2.44
C THR A 98 9.14 -3.33 -2.73
N GLN A 99 9.34 -4.45 -2.03
CA GLN A 99 10.47 -5.35 -2.25
C GLN A 99 10.39 -6.16 -3.56
N VAL A 100 9.24 -6.15 -4.26
CA VAL A 100 9.10 -6.63 -5.64
C VAL A 100 9.74 -5.65 -6.64
N THR A 101 10.03 -4.41 -6.20
CA THR A 101 10.66 -3.34 -6.98
C THR A 101 9.90 -3.00 -8.27
N THR A 102 8.57 -2.97 -8.19
CA THR A 102 7.73 -2.54 -9.32
C THR A 102 7.88 -1.05 -9.58
N HIS A 103 8.52 -0.70 -10.68
CA HIS A 103 8.83 0.68 -11.11
C HIS A 103 8.53 0.93 -12.60
N ASN A 104 7.91 -0.02 -13.31
CA ASN A 104 7.52 0.17 -14.72
C ASN A 104 6.23 -0.59 -15.08
N ALA A 105 5.66 -0.24 -16.24
CA ALA A 105 4.40 -0.78 -16.74
C ALA A 105 4.43 -2.31 -16.95
N GLY A 106 5.54 -2.86 -17.47
CA GLY A 106 5.68 -4.29 -17.69
C GLY A 106 5.62 -5.10 -16.40
N GLN A 107 6.22 -4.57 -15.33
CA GLN A 107 6.14 -5.18 -14.00
C GLN A 107 4.73 -5.13 -13.42
N ILE A 108 3.98 -4.04 -13.62
CA ILE A 108 2.56 -3.95 -13.23
C ILE A 108 1.75 -5.06 -13.91
N GLY A 109 1.90 -5.21 -15.23
CA GLY A 109 1.24 -6.28 -15.98
C GLY A 109 1.63 -7.67 -15.50
N PHE A 110 2.91 -7.88 -15.17
CA PHE A 110 3.41 -9.14 -14.63
C PHE A 110 2.78 -9.50 -13.27
N VAL A 111 2.76 -8.58 -12.31
CA VAL A 111 2.17 -8.87 -10.99
C VAL A 111 0.64 -8.99 -11.04
N SER A 112 -0.02 -8.29 -11.97
CA SER A 112 -1.44 -8.48 -12.25
C SER A 112 -1.75 -9.92 -12.70
N GLN A 113 -0.92 -10.49 -13.58
CA GLN A 113 -1.05 -11.89 -14.00
C GLN A 113 -0.84 -12.88 -12.83
N LEU A 114 -0.14 -12.45 -11.78
CA LEU A 114 0.04 -13.20 -10.53
C LEU A 114 -1.09 -12.99 -9.50
N ASN A 115 -2.21 -12.37 -9.91
CA ASN A 115 -3.38 -12.10 -9.08
C ASN A 115 -3.13 -11.07 -7.95
N ALA A 116 -2.16 -10.18 -8.13
CA ALA A 116 -2.04 -9.03 -7.24
C ALA A 116 -3.20 -8.05 -7.51
N SER A 117 -3.87 -7.61 -6.44
CA SER A 117 -4.94 -6.58 -6.50
C SER A 117 -4.40 -5.18 -6.23
N ARG A 118 -3.20 -5.08 -5.65
CA ARG A 118 -2.52 -3.82 -5.34
C ARG A 118 -1.02 -3.94 -5.58
N VAL A 119 -0.39 -2.84 -5.99
CA VAL A 119 1.06 -2.72 -6.06
C VAL A 119 1.56 -1.59 -5.16
N ASN A 120 2.47 -1.91 -4.26
CA ASN A 120 3.23 -0.94 -3.49
C ASN A 120 4.47 -0.59 -4.32
N LEU A 121 4.44 0.57 -4.96
CA LEU A 121 5.47 1.00 -5.91
C LEU A 121 6.84 1.15 -5.26
N SER A 122 7.87 0.97 -6.07
CA SER A 122 9.27 1.18 -5.70
C SER A 122 9.50 2.60 -5.13
N ARG A 123 10.36 2.73 -4.12
CA ARG A 123 10.63 4.03 -3.47
C ARG A 123 11.51 4.95 -4.31
N GLU A 124 12.06 4.43 -5.40
CA GLU A 124 12.96 5.07 -6.33
C GLU A 124 12.20 5.93 -7.35
N LEU A 125 10.88 5.75 -7.46
CA LEU A 125 10.02 6.51 -8.35
C LEU A 125 9.75 7.93 -7.83
N ASN A 126 9.70 8.88 -8.75
CA ASN A 126 9.24 10.24 -8.50
C ASN A 126 7.74 10.40 -8.79
N LEU A 127 7.15 11.56 -8.42
CA LEU A 127 5.71 11.79 -8.58
C LEU A 127 5.20 11.73 -10.01
N VAL A 128 6.02 12.16 -10.98
CA VAL A 128 5.64 12.12 -12.40
C VAL A 128 5.54 10.67 -12.86
N GLU A 129 6.55 9.85 -12.54
CA GLU A 129 6.54 8.42 -12.89
C GLU A 129 5.40 7.67 -12.20
N ILE A 130 5.12 7.97 -10.92
CA ILE A 130 3.97 7.40 -10.20
C ILE A 130 2.65 7.77 -10.91
N ALA A 131 2.49 9.04 -11.33
CA ALA A 131 1.30 9.51 -12.02
C ALA A 131 1.11 8.83 -13.38
N GLU A 132 2.19 8.54 -14.10
CA GLU A 132 2.18 7.79 -15.36
C GLU A 132 1.81 6.31 -15.18
N LEU A 133 2.26 5.68 -14.09
CA LEU A 133 2.00 4.26 -13.81
C LEU A 133 0.59 3.99 -13.24
N SER A 134 0.00 4.96 -12.55
CA SER A 134 -1.36 4.87 -11.97
C SER A 134 -2.45 4.42 -12.95
N PRO A 135 -2.65 5.07 -14.12
CA PRO A 135 -3.67 4.64 -15.08
C PRO A 135 -3.40 3.23 -15.63
N ILE A 136 -2.14 2.80 -15.73
CA ILE A 136 -1.77 1.46 -16.21
C ILE A 136 -2.21 0.41 -15.18
N ALA A 137 -1.95 0.63 -13.89
CA ALA A 137 -2.45 -0.27 -12.84
C ALA A 137 -3.98 -0.39 -12.87
N HIS A 138 -4.70 0.71 -13.08
CA HIS A 138 -6.17 0.68 -13.19
C HIS A 138 -6.66 -0.14 -14.39
N GLN A 139 -5.97 -0.12 -15.54
CA GLN A 139 -6.28 -0.99 -16.68
C GLN A 139 -6.16 -2.48 -16.33
N HIS A 140 -5.31 -2.80 -15.36
CA HIS A 140 -5.11 -4.13 -14.82
C HIS A 140 -6.01 -4.45 -13.60
N ASN A 141 -7.00 -3.60 -13.29
CA ASN A 141 -7.84 -3.69 -12.08
C ASN A 141 -7.03 -3.71 -10.77
N MET A 142 -5.87 -3.05 -10.77
CA MET A 142 -5.00 -2.96 -9.61
C MET A 142 -5.00 -1.56 -9.01
N LEU A 143 -4.95 -1.51 -7.68
CA LEU A 143 -4.69 -0.27 -6.95
C LEU A 143 -3.19 -0.01 -6.83
N ILE A 144 -2.81 1.25 -6.74
CA ILE A 144 -1.44 1.66 -6.43
C ILE A 144 -1.36 2.15 -4.99
N GLU A 145 -0.26 1.81 -4.34
CA GLU A 145 0.15 2.40 -3.09
C GLU A 145 1.60 2.89 -3.14
N VAL A 146 1.88 4.00 -2.46
CA VAL A 146 3.20 4.60 -2.41
C VAL A 146 3.57 4.92 -0.97
N PHE A 147 4.78 4.56 -0.56
CA PHE A 147 5.33 4.97 0.72
C PHE A 147 5.98 6.35 0.60
N VAL A 148 5.34 7.33 1.25
CA VAL A 148 5.89 8.69 1.34
C VAL A 148 7.12 8.69 2.24
N HIS A 149 8.26 8.92 1.64
CA HIS A 149 9.55 9.13 2.28
C HIS A 149 10.00 10.58 2.06
N THR A 150 11.06 11.02 2.73
CA THR A 150 11.46 12.44 2.78
C THR A 150 11.58 13.10 1.40
N THR A 151 12.12 12.41 0.40
CA THR A 151 12.24 12.94 -0.97
C THR A 151 10.88 13.14 -1.62
N LEU A 152 10.00 12.14 -1.55
CA LEU A 152 8.66 12.23 -2.10
C LEU A 152 7.81 13.30 -1.40
N LEU A 153 7.95 13.44 -0.08
CA LEU A 153 7.28 14.48 0.70
C LEU A 153 7.64 15.88 0.17
N LYS A 154 8.92 16.13 -0.11
CA LYS A 154 9.37 17.41 -0.69
C LYS A 154 8.76 17.68 -2.07
N GLN A 155 8.62 16.65 -2.90
CA GLN A 155 7.97 16.79 -4.21
C GLN A 155 6.48 17.13 -4.05
N PHE A 156 5.77 16.48 -3.13
CA PHE A 156 4.37 16.82 -2.83
C PHE A 156 4.24 18.26 -2.32
N GLN A 157 5.08 18.69 -1.38
CA GLN A 157 5.10 20.06 -0.88
C GLN A 157 5.36 21.06 -2.01
N SER A 158 6.32 20.77 -2.90
CA SER A 158 6.59 21.63 -4.06
C SER A 158 5.39 21.75 -4.98
N LEU A 159 4.65 20.67 -5.25
CA LEU A 159 3.46 20.70 -6.08
C LEU A 159 2.32 21.49 -5.42
N LEU A 160 2.10 21.33 -4.12
CA LEU A 160 1.10 22.08 -3.38
C LEU A 160 1.41 23.58 -3.40
N ASN A 161 2.66 23.96 -3.15
CA ASN A 161 3.09 25.36 -3.21
C ASN A 161 2.93 25.94 -4.62
N GLN A 162 3.23 25.17 -5.67
CA GLN A 162 3.02 25.64 -7.06
C GLN A 162 1.52 25.83 -7.40
N GLN A 163 0.62 25.04 -6.81
CA GLN A 163 -0.82 25.22 -6.96
C GLN A 163 -1.34 26.42 -6.16
N GLU A 164 -0.79 26.68 -4.97
CA GLU A 164 -1.07 27.89 -4.20
C GLU A 164 -0.54 29.15 -4.91
N ASP A 165 0.68 29.10 -5.47
CA ASP A 165 1.26 30.16 -6.28
C ASP A 165 0.42 30.42 -7.55
N ALA A 166 -0.19 29.39 -8.14
CA ALA A 166 -1.11 29.55 -9.28
C ALA A 166 -2.43 30.24 -8.87
N ALA A 167 -2.94 29.98 -7.65
CA ALA A 167 -4.09 30.69 -7.09
C ALA A 167 -3.76 32.16 -6.73
N GLU A 168 -2.56 32.44 -6.22
CA GLU A 168 -2.07 33.81 -5.96
C GLU A 168 -1.78 34.60 -7.25
N LEU A 169 -1.23 33.95 -8.28
CA LEU A 169 -0.99 34.57 -9.60
C LEU A 169 -2.30 34.90 -10.34
N LEU A 170 -3.34 34.09 -10.19
CA LEU A 170 -4.68 34.40 -10.70
C LEU A 170 -5.32 35.57 -9.95
N HIS A 171 -5.07 35.71 -8.65
CA HIS A 171 -5.52 36.88 -7.87
C HIS A 171 -4.80 38.19 -8.26
N GLN A 172 -3.57 38.12 -8.76
CA GLN A 172 -2.82 39.29 -9.23
C GLN A 172 -3.13 39.69 -10.69
N HIS A 173 -3.70 38.80 -11.51
CA HIS A 173 -3.98 39.05 -12.93
C HIS A 173 -5.48 39.16 -13.29
N ILE A 174 -6.39 38.84 -12.36
CA ILE A 174 -7.80 39.22 -12.48
C ILE A 174 -7.95 40.61 -11.85
N LYS A 175 -8.12 41.64 -12.68
CA LYS A 175 -8.55 42.97 -12.22
C LYS A 175 -9.77 42.79 -11.32
N PRO A 176 -9.79 43.32 -10.08
CA PRO A 176 -11.03 43.42 -9.34
C PRO A 176 -11.93 44.39 -10.09
N THR A 177 -12.90 43.87 -10.85
CA THR A 177 -14.12 44.63 -11.13
C THR A 177 -14.75 44.89 -9.78
N ALA A 178 -14.91 46.17 -9.46
CA ALA A 178 -15.39 46.66 -8.18
C ALA A 178 -16.68 45.94 -7.73
N ASN A 179 -16.53 45.00 -6.79
CA ASN A 179 -17.47 44.76 -5.70
C ASN A 179 -16.81 43.83 -4.69
N ASN A 180 -16.16 44.49 -3.74
CA ASN A 180 -15.47 43.93 -2.60
C ASN A 180 -16.52 43.67 -1.50
N GLN A 181 -16.75 42.42 -1.11
CA GLN A 181 -17.10 42.03 0.26
C GLN A 181 -17.34 40.52 0.39
N TYR A 182 -16.89 39.97 1.53
CA TYR A 182 -17.07 38.61 2.06
C TYR A 182 -16.08 37.54 1.54
N LEU A 183 -15.36 36.74 2.34
CA LEU A 183 -15.21 36.55 3.79
C LEU A 183 -13.89 35.78 4.00
N LYS A 184 -13.01 36.28 4.86
CA LYS A 184 -12.07 35.44 5.63
C LYS A 184 -12.84 34.89 6.82
N GLY A 185 -12.82 33.58 7.02
CA GLY A 185 -13.30 32.95 8.25
C GLY A 185 -13.90 31.57 8.02
N LEU A 186 -13.04 30.55 7.92
CA LEU A 186 -13.12 29.23 8.55
C LEU A 186 -11.89 28.42 8.15
#